data_AF-A0A3B9IQE7-F1
#
_entry.id   AF-A0A3B9IQE7-F1
#
_cell.length_a   1.000
_cell.length_b   1.000
_cell.length_c   1.000
_cell.angle_alpha   90.00
_cell.angle_beta   90.00
_cell.angle_gamma   90.00
#
_symmetry.space_group_name_H-M   'P 1'
#
loop_
_entity.id
_entity.type
_entity.pdbx_description
1 polymer ?
#
loop_
_entity_poly.entity_id
_entity_poly.type
_entity_poly.pdbx_seq_one_letter_code
_entity_poly.pdbx_strand_id
1 'polypeptide(L)' 'MTGVEAWRHALRHETLHHDTLAAWEEYRRTGLHVTAEEVHHWLASWGTDHERPAPVPHTGRATP' A
#
# COMPACT_ATOMS: atom_id res chain seq x y z
N MET A 1 -6.50 -25.69 -14.38
CA MET A 1 -5.98 -24.31 -14.58
C MET A 1 -5.65 -24.14 -16.05
N THR A 2 -6.36 -23.25 -16.73
CA THR A 2 -6.11 -23.00 -18.17
C THR A 2 -4.87 -22.11 -18.36
N GLY A 3 -4.28 -22.12 -19.55
CA GLY A 3 -3.11 -21.28 -19.86
C GLY A 3 -3.32 -19.78 -19.62
N VAL A 4 -4.57 -19.30 -19.76
CA VAL A 4 -4.94 -17.90 -19.49
C VAL A 4 -4.91 -17.59 -17.99
N GLU A 5 -5.38 -18.50 -17.14
CA GLU A 5 -5.34 -18.30 -15.68
C GLU A 5 -3.92 -18.36 -15.13
N ALA A 6 -3.10 -19.28 -15.64
CA ALA A 6 -1.70 -19.40 -15.29
C ALA A 6 -0.92 -18.14 -15.67
N TRP A 7 -1.15 -17.60 -16.87
CA TRP A 7 -0.56 -16.34 -17.30
C TRP A 7 -1.03 -15.14 -16.46
N ARG A 8 -2.33 -15.06 -16.14
CA ARG A 8 -2.86 -14.01 -15.25
C ARG A 8 -2.25 -14.07 -13.85
N HIS A 9 -1.96 -15.27 -13.33
CA HIS A 9 -1.30 -15.43 -12.04
C HIS A 9 0.17 -14.99 -12.08
N ALA A 10 0.90 -15.41 -13.11
CA ALA A 10 2.29 -14.98 -13.33
C ALA A 10 2.39 -13.44 -13.44
N LEU A 11 1.50 -12.83 -14.23
CA LEU A 11 1.46 -11.38 -14.39
C LEU A 11 1.18 -10.66 -13.06
N ARG A 12 0.24 -11.14 -12.24
CA ARG A 12 -0.03 -10.54 -10.92
C ARG A 12 1.19 -10.59 -10.00
N HIS A 13 1.93 -11.70 -10.02
CA HIS A 13 3.12 -11.86 -9.20
C HIS A 13 4.26 -10.93 -9.66
N GLU A 14 4.44 -10.80 -10.97
CA GLU A 14 5.44 -9.89 -11.55
C GLU A 14 5.12 -8.42 -11.27
N THR A 15 3.85 -8.03 -11.40
CA THR A 15 3.40 -6.67 -11.02
C THR A 15 3.64 -6.40 -9.54
N LEU A 16 3.22 -7.31 -8.65
CA LEU A 16 3.44 -7.15 -7.21
C LEU A 16 4.93 -7.00 -6.86
N HIS A 17 5.80 -7.78 -7.51
CA HIS A 17 7.25 -7.70 -7.31
C HIS A 17 7.79 -6.33 -7.74
N HIS A 18 7.43 -5.84 -8.92
CA HIS A 18 7.86 -4.53 -9.40
C HIS A 18 7.33 -3.38 -8.54
N ASP A 19 6.05 -3.43 -8.16
CA ASP A 19 5.43 -2.40 -7.30
C ASP A 19 6.11 -2.35 -5.92
N THR A 20 6.47 -3.51 -5.37
CA THR A 20 7.19 -3.60 -4.09
C THR A 20 8.58 -2.97 -4.17
N LEU A 21 9.34 -3.26 -5.23
CA LEU A 21 10.66 -2.66 -5.44
C LEU A 21 10.58 -1.15 -5.68
N ALA A 22 9.57 -0.69 -6.42
CA ALA A 22 9.35 0.73 -6.68
C ALA A 22 9.02 1.48 -5.38
N ALA A 23 8.10 0.96 -4.57
CA ALA A 23 7.75 1.54 -3.27
C ALA A 23 8.97 1.58 -2.32
N TRP A 24 9.80 0.54 -2.33
CA TRP A 24 11.03 0.51 -1.53
C TRP A 24 12.03 1.59 -1.96
N GLU A 25 12.27 1.74 -3.26
CA GLU A 25 13.19 2.76 -3.76
C GLU A 25 12.66 4.18 -3.53
N GLU A 26 11.34 4.40 -3.66
CA GLU A 26 10.71 5.67 -3.32
C GLU A 26 10.90 6.03 -1.85
N TYR A 27 10.66 5.08 -0.94
CA TYR A 27 10.89 5.26 0.49
C TYR A 27 12.36 5.60 0.78
N ARG A 28 13.31 4.88 0.18
CA ARG A 28 14.74 5.15 0.36
C ARG A 28 15.14 6.55 -0.12
N ARG A 29 14.55 7.01 -1.22
CA ARG A 29 14.85 8.32 -1.82
C ARG A 29 14.21 9.48 -1.06
N THR A 30 12.99 9.30 -0.54
CA THR A 30 12.17 10.40 -0.02
C THR A 30 11.99 10.38 1.49
N GLY A 31 12.11 9.21 2.12
CA GLY A 31 11.68 8.97 3.49
C GLY A 31 10.16 9.06 3.70
N LEU A 32 9.36 9.21 2.64
CA LEU A 32 7.91 9.30 2.74
C LEU A 32 7.34 7.95 3.12
N HIS A 33 6.51 7.95 4.17
CA HIS A 33 5.82 6.76 4.63
C HIS A 33 4.50 7.15 5.29
N VAL A 34 3.65 6.14 5.47
CA VAL A 34 2.52 6.17 6.41
C VAL A 34 2.84 5.16 7.50
N THR A 35 2.56 5.50 8.75
CA THR A 35 2.79 4.62 9.89
C THR A 35 1.77 3.49 9.92
N ALA A 36 2.11 2.38 10.60
CA ALA A 36 1.17 1.28 10.79
C ALA A 36 -0.09 1.71 11.56
N GLU A 37 0.04 2.68 12.48
CA GLU A 37 -1.08 3.23 13.26
C GLU A 37 -2.06 4.02 12.38
N GLU A 38 -1.55 4.87 11.49
CA GLU A 38 -2.38 5.61 10.52
C GLU A 38 -3.13 4.67 9.57
N VAL A 39 -2.44 3.64 9.06
CA VAL A 39 -3.07 2.62 8.21
C VAL A 39 -4.13 1.85 8.99
N HIS A 40 -3.85 1.49 10.24
CA HIS A 40 -4.81 0.78 11.09
C HIS A 40 -6.06 1.61 11.35
N HIS A 41 -5.91 2.90 11.70
CA HIS A 41 -7.03 3.81 11.92
C HIS A 41 -7.89 3.99 10.67
N TRP A 42 -7.25 4.06 9.49
CA TRP A 42 -7.97 4.14 8.22
C TRP A 42 -8.75 2.86 7.93
N LEU A 43 -8.11 1.69 7.99
CA LEU A 43 -8.75 0.40 7.73
C LEU A 43 -9.90 0.10 8.71
N ALA A 44 -9.76 0.50 9.98
CA ALA A 44 -10.79 0.31 11.00
C ALA A 44 -12.06 1.14 10.74
N SER A 45 -11.99 2.17 9.89
CA SER A 45 -13.13 3.03 9.55
C SER A 45 -13.92 2.55 8.33
N TRP A 46 -13.39 1.60 7.56
CA TRP A 46 -14.02 1.11 6.33
C TRP A 46 -15.37 0.45 6.61
N GLY A 47 -16.36 0.78 5.78
CA GLY A 47 -17.71 0.22 5.93
C GLY A 47 -18.49 0.78 7.12
N THR A 48 -18.08 1.94 7.64
CA THR A 48 -18.80 2.69 8.68
C THR A 48 -19.27 4.03 8.14
N ASP A 49 -20.23 4.67 8.82
CA ASP A 49 -20.67 6.04 8.51
C ASP A 49 -19.57 7.11 8.75
N HIS A 50 -18.43 6.70 9.33
CA HIS A 50 -17.29 7.54 9.66
C HIS A 50 -16.03 7.11 8.92
N GLU A 51 -16.18 6.53 7.74
CA GLU A 51 -15.06 6.14 6.89
C GLU A 51 -14.11 7.30 6.64
N ARG A 52 -12.82 7.06 6.90
CA ARG A 52 -11.76 8.06 6.85
C ARG A 52 -11.08 8.05 5.48
N PRO A 53 -10.54 9.20 5.02
CA PRO A 53 -9.68 9.22 3.85
C PRO A 53 -8.40 8.42 4.11
N ALA A 54 -7.79 7.94 3.03
CA ALA A 54 -6.48 7.30 3.11
C ALA A 54 -5.43 8.26 3.68
N PRO A 55 -4.48 7.77 4.51
CA PRO A 55 -3.42 8.61 5.06
C PRO A 55 -2.49 9.11 3.95
N VAL A 56 -2.03 10.36 4.09
CA VAL A 56 -1.09 10.99 3.15
C VAL A 56 0.34 10.69 3.60
N PRO A 57 1.25 10.26 2.70
CA PRO A 57 2.64 10.01 3.05
C PRO A 57 3.35 11.24 3.61
N HIS A 58 4.22 11.04 4.60
CA HIS A 58 4.98 12.10 5.27
C HIS A 58 6.39 11.66 5.68
N THR A 59 7.27 12.63 5.95
CA THR A 59 8.64 12.39 6.41
C THR A 59 8.76 12.61 7.92
N GLY A 60 8.48 11.59 8.73
CA GLY A 60 8.63 11.65 10.19
C GLY A 60 7.53 10.89 10.93
N ARG A 61 7.35 11.15 12.23
CA ARG A 61 6.17 10.67 12.95
C ARG A 61 5.08 11.73 12.81
N ALA A 62 4.04 11.45 12.04
CA ALA A 62 2.82 12.24 12.09
C ALA A 62 2.24 12.15 13.51
N THR A 63 1.98 13.30 14.12
CA THR A 63 1.18 13.36 15.34
C THR A 63 -0.27 12.95 14.99
N PRO A 64 -0.90 12.09 15.81
CA PRO A 64 -2.26 11.60 15.58
C PRO A 64 -3.31 12.70 15.64
#